data_AF-A0A914S508-F1
#
_entry.id   AF-A0A914S508-F1
#
_cell.length_a   1.000
_cell.length_b   1.000
_cell.length_c   1.000
_cell.angle_alpha   90.00
_cell.angle_beta   90.00
_cell.angle_gamma   90.00
#
_symmetry.space_group_name_H-M   'P 1'
#
loop_
_entity.id
_entity.type
_entity.pdbx_description
1 polymer ?
#
loop_
_entity_poly.entity_id
_entity_poly.type
_entity_poly.pdbx_seq_one_letter_code
_entity_poly.pdbx_strand_id
1 'polypeptide(L)' 'MGTGKDPKALLFNGMRETRDTEVELVDTPVNGFKMLLKYIYTGKLSLSSLKEELVLDILGLAHKYGFSELELSISEYLK' A
#
# COMPACT_ATOMS: atom_id res chain seq x y z
N MET A 1 -4.28 10.16 28.28
CA MET A 1 -3.68 10.93 27.17
C MET A 1 -3.51 9.96 26.01
N GLY A 2 -4.54 9.79 25.18
CA GLY A 2 -4.55 8.78 24.12
C GLY A 2 -3.82 9.30 22.88
N THR A 3 -2.70 8.69 22.52
CA THR A 3 -2.00 8.96 21.26
C THR A 3 -2.67 8.17 20.14
N GLY A 4 -3.80 8.69 19.65
CA GLY A 4 -4.34 8.27 18.36
C GLY A 4 -3.31 8.59 17.29
N LYS A 5 -2.73 7.57 16.66
CA LYS A 5 -1.82 7.77 15.52
C LYS A 5 -2.68 8.20 14.32
N ASP A 6 -2.75 9.51 14.11
CA ASP A 6 -3.41 10.11 12.97
C ASP A 6 -2.74 9.65 11.65
N PRO A 7 -3.48 9.10 10.68
CA PRO A 7 -2.93 8.73 9.37
C PRO A 7 -2.38 9.95 8.61
N LYS A 8 -2.79 11.17 8.97
CA LYS A 8 -2.20 12.42 8.46
C LYS A 8 -0.72 12.54 8.82
N ALA A 9 -0.31 12.13 10.01
CA ALA A 9 1.09 12.27 10.42
C ALA A 9 2.05 11.40 9.56
N LEU A 10 1.57 10.27 9.02
CA LEU A 10 2.35 9.46 8.08
C LEU A 10 2.55 10.15 6.72
N LEU A 11 1.59 10.97 6.29
CA LEU A 11 1.67 11.70 5.02
C LEU A 11 2.47 13.00 5.12
N PHE A 12 2.58 13.61 6.30
CA PHE A 12 3.10 14.97 6.47
C PHE A 12 4.47 15.08 7.17
N ASN A 13 5.09 14.01 7.67
CA ASN A 13 6.32 14.11 8.47
C ASN A 13 7.65 14.13 7.67
N GLY A 14 7.74 14.90 6.57
CA GLY A 14 9.07 15.12 5.98
C GLY A 14 9.17 15.70 4.57
N MET A 15 8.07 15.84 3.83
CA MET A 15 8.13 16.45 2.50
C MET A 15 8.08 17.97 2.63
N ARG A 16 9.17 18.66 2.25
CA ARG A 16 9.11 20.05 1.81
C ARG A 16 7.93 20.13 0.84
N GLU A 17 6.94 20.92 1.20
CA GLU A 17 5.66 21.08 0.53
C GLU A 17 5.87 21.49 -0.93
N THR A 18 6.04 20.51 -1.82
CA THR A 18 5.83 20.66 -3.25
C THR A 18 4.32 20.75 -3.43
N ARG A 19 3.85 21.86 -4.02
CA ARG A 19 2.43 22.06 -4.38
C ARG A 19 2.02 21.23 -5.61
N ASP A 20 2.74 20.15 -5.88
CA ASP A 20 2.52 19.33 -7.04
C ASP A 20 1.35 18.41 -6.73
N THR A 21 0.27 18.57 -7.50
CA THR A 21 -0.96 17.78 -7.37
C THR A 21 -0.82 16.38 -7.98
N GLU A 22 0.36 16.08 -8.54
CA GLU A 22 0.65 14.86 -9.26
C GLU A 22 1.94 14.24 -8.72
N VAL A 23 1.95 12.91 -8.61
CA VAL A 23 3.13 12.14 -8.22
C VAL A 23 3.34 11.06 -9.27
N GLU A 24 4.50 11.08 -9.91
CA GLU A 24 4.90 10.04 -10.86
C GLU A 24 5.34 8.78 -10.09
N LEU A 25 4.80 7.63 -10.46
CA LEU A 25 5.15 6.34 -9.88
C LEU A 25 6.02 5.56 -10.88
N VAL A 26 7.31 5.52 -10.62
CA VAL A 26 8.29 4.77 -11.43
C VAL A 26 8.32 3.31 -10.99
N ASP A 27 8.38 2.39 -11.95
CA ASP A 27 8.45 0.93 -11.73
C ASP A 27 7.36 0.43 -10.76
N THR A 28 6.12 0.84 -11.00
CA THR A 28 4.96 0.41 -10.20
C THR A 28 3.91 -0.26 -11.09
N PRO A 29 3.67 -1.57 -10.91
CA PRO A 29 2.61 -2.28 -11.62
C PRO A 29 1.24 -1.63 -11.35
N VAL A 30 0.62 -1.13 -12.41
CA VAL A 30 -0.64 -0.36 -12.32
C VAL A 30 -1.76 -1.15 -11.65
N ASN A 31 -1.86 -2.45 -11.94
CA ASN A 31 -2.91 -3.30 -11.38
C ASN A 31 -2.68 -3.57 -9.88
N GLY A 32 -1.46 -3.89 -9.47
CA GLY A 32 -1.11 -4.04 -8.06
C GLY A 32 -1.38 -2.74 -7.28
N PHE A 33 -1.02 -1.59 -7.87
CA PHE A 33 -1.24 -0.30 -7.22
C PHE A 33 -2.73 0.05 -7.08
N LYS A 34 -3.57 -0.23 -8.09
CA LYS A 34 -5.03 -0.08 -7.97
C LYS A 34 -5.60 -0.91 -6.82
N MET A 35 -5.10 -2.13 -6.62
CA MET A 35 -5.53 -2.97 -5.51
C MET A 35 -5.07 -2.42 -4.16
N LEU A 36 -3.86 -1.86 -4.10
CA LEU A 36 -3.35 -1.18 -2.91
C LEU A 36 -4.19 0.05 -2.56
N LEU A 37 -4.56 0.88 -3.54
CA LEU A 37 -5.48 2.00 -3.34
C LEU A 37 -6.84 1.50 -2.80
N LYS A 38 -7.41 0.46 -3.41
CA LYS A 38 -8.66 -0.13 -2.91
C LYS A 38 -8.53 -0.57 -1.44
N TYR A 39 -7.42 -1.20 -1.08
CA TYR A 39 -7.13 -1.58 0.29
C TYR A 39 -7.05 -0.35 1.22
N ILE A 40 -6.34 0.71 0.84
CA ILE A 40 -6.22 1.94 1.62
C ILE A 40 -7.60 2.57 1.90
N TYR A 41 -8.49 2.60 0.91
CA TYR A 41 -9.82 3.21 1.05
C TYR A 41 -10.85 2.33 1.77
N THR A 42 -10.69 1.00 1.75
CA THR A 42 -11.70 0.07 2.28
C THR A 42 -11.24 -0.70 3.53
N GLY A 43 -9.94 -0.69 3.82
CA GLY A 43 -9.29 -1.53 4.83
C GLY A 43 -9.30 -3.03 4.51
N LYS A 44 -9.72 -3.42 3.29
CA LYS A 44 -9.97 -4.83 2.93
C LYS A 44 -9.38 -5.18 1.57
N LEU A 45 -8.78 -6.37 1.50
CA LEU A 45 -8.28 -6.97 0.27
C LEU A 45 -8.60 -8.47 0.29
N SER A 46 -9.18 -9.00 -0.78
CA SER A 46 -9.44 -10.44 -0.92
C SER A 46 -8.43 -11.03 -1.90
N LEU A 47 -7.49 -11.83 -1.40
CA LEU A 47 -6.41 -12.44 -2.20
C LEU A 47 -6.88 -13.67 -2.99
N SER A 48 -7.85 -14.41 -2.47
CA SER A 48 -8.34 -15.67 -3.05
C SER A 48 -8.94 -15.56 -4.45
N SER A 49 -9.31 -14.35 -4.89
CA SER A 49 -9.85 -14.09 -6.22
C SER A 49 -8.82 -13.52 -7.20
N LEU A 50 -7.59 -13.31 -6.76
CA LEU A 50 -6.54 -12.70 -7.55
C LEU A 50 -5.65 -13.76 -8.20
N LYS A 51 -5.11 -13.44 -9.37
CA LYS A 51 -4.05 -14.23 -9.99
C LYS A 51 -2.77 -14.10 -9.17
N GLU A 52 -1.97 -15.16 -9.13
CA GLU A 52 -0.72 -15.21 -8.36
C GLU A 52 0.24 -14.07 -8.72
N GLU A 53 0.43 -13.77 -10.00
CA GLU A 53 1.23 -12.62 -10.48
C GLU A 53 0.81 -11.30 -9.83
N LEU A 54 -0.50 -11.06 -9.71
CA LEU A 54 -1.04 -9.87 -9.09
C LEU A 54 -0.83 -9.87 -7.57
N VAL A 55 -0.87 -11.04 -6.92
CA VAL A 55 -0.55 -11.17 -5.49
C VAL A 55 0.92 -10.81 -5.25
N LEU A 56 1.83 -11.27 -6.11
CA LEU A 56 3.26 -10.93 -6.04
C LEU A 56 3.50 -9.44 -6.30
N ASP A 57 2.81 -8.83 -7.27
CA ASP A 57 2.85 -7.38 -7.47
C ASP A 57 2.44 -6.62 -6.20
N ILE A 58 1.34 -7.02 -5.57
CA ILE A 58 0.85 -6.37 -4.34
C ILE A 58 1.84 -6.58 -3.19
N LEU A 59 2.44 -7.77 -3.08
CA LEU A 59 3.49 -8.03 -2.09
C LEU A 59 4.69 -7.08 -2.27
N GLY A 60 5.20 -6.94 -3.49
CA GLY A 60 6.30 -6.03 -3.80
C GLY A 60 5.94 -4.56 -3.52
N LEU A 61 4.71 -4.14 -3.82
CA LEU A 61 4.25 -2.79 -3.52
C LEU A 61 4.00 -2.54 -2.03
N ALA A 62 3.50 -3.53 -1.29
CA ALA A 62 3.33 -3.45 0.15
C ALA A 62 4.69 -3.25 0.83
N HIS A 63 5.71 -3.97 0.40
CA HIS A 63 7.09 -3.77 0.81
C HIS A 63 7.61 -2.36 0.44
N LYS A 64 7.50 -1.98 -0.85
CA LYS A 64 7.99 -0.69 -1.38
C LYS A 64 7.42 0.53 -0.65
N TYR A 65 6.15 0.50 -0.26
CA TYR A 65 5.46 1.63 0.37
C TYR A 65 5.27 1.48 1.89
N GLY A 66 5.83 0.44 2.52
CA GLY A 66 5.84 0.29 3.98
C GLY A 66 4.54 -0.21 4.61
N PHE A 67 3.73 -0.98 3.88
CA PHE A 67 2.51 -1.63 4.40
C PHE A 67 2.84 -2.97 5.09
N SER A 68 3.60 -2.94 6.19
CA SER A 68 4.17 -4.16 6.81
C SER A 68 3.12 -5.20 7.26
N GLU A 69 1.96 -4.79 7.76
CA GLU A 69 0.88 -5.74 8.13
C GLU A 69 0.29 -6.44 6.91
N LEU A 70 0.13 -5.72 5.80
CA LEU A 70 -0.34 -6.29 4.54
C LEU A 70 0.71 -7.21 3.92
N GLU A 71 1.98 -6.79 3.93
CA GLU A 71 3.12 -7.60 3.46
C GLU A 71 3.19 -8.94 4.21
N LEU A 72 3.08 -8.91 5.54
CA LEU A 72 3.06 -10.11 6.36
C LEU A 72 1.86 -11.01 6.02
N SER A 73 0.65 -10.43 5.94
CA SER A 73 -0.57 -11.17 5.64
C SER A 73 -0.50 -11.86 4.27
N ILE A 74 0.06 -11.19 3.25
CA ILE A 74 0.23 -11.75 1.91
C ILE A 74 1.33 -12.84 1.93
N SER A 75 2.42 -12.61 2.65
CA SER A 75 3.50 -13.59 2.80
C SER A 75 3.01 -14.87 3.47
N GLU A 76 2.13 -14.77 4.47
CA GLU A 76 1.49 -15.92 5.11
C GLU A 76 0.52 -16.63 4.19
N TYR A 77 -0.21 -15.89 3.34
CA TYR A 77 -1.11 -16.47 2.34
C TYR A 77 -0.38 -17.28 1.25
N LEU A 78 0.87 -16.93 0.93
CA LEU A 78 1.69 -17.59 -0.09
C LEU A 78 2.52 -18.78 0.43
N LYS A 79 2.54 -19.02 1.75
CA LYS A 79 3.20 -20.20 2.34
C LYS A 79 2.39 -21.47 2.12
#